data_AF-A0A4V2A9S8-F1
#
_entry.id   AF-A0A4V2A9S8-F1
#
_cell.length_a   1.000
_cell.length_b   1.000
_cell.length_c   1.000
_cell.angle_alpha   90.00
_cell.angle_beta   90.00
_cell.angle_gamma   90.00
#
_symmetry.space_group_name_H-M   'P 1'
#
loop_
_entity.id
_entity.type
_entity.pdbx_description
1 polymer ?
#
loop_
_entity_poly.entity_id
_entity_poly.type
_entity_poly.pdbx_seq_one_letter_code
_entity_poly.pdbx_strand_id
1 'polypeptide(L)' 'MNKFFKDNTLMAQAFVKDGNKSVGDYLKSVDANLTVTDFKRVALG' A
#
# COMPACT_ATOMS: atom_id res chain seq x y z
N MET A 1 -2.31 -11.66 -13.19
CA MET A 1 -1.32 -10.65 -12.73
C MET A 1 -1.88 -9.68 -11.68
N ASN A 2 -3.07 -9.08 -11.89
CA ASN A 2 -3.62 -8.05 -10.98
C ASN A 2 -3.80 -8.46 -9.50
N LYS A 3 -4.13 -9.73 -9.23
CA LYS A 3 -4.27 -10.24 -7.86
C LYS A 3 -2.94 -10.23 -7.08
N PHE A 4 -1.84 -10.56 -7.75
CA PHE A 4 -0.52 -10.60 -7.11
C PHE A 4 -0.15 -9.24 -6.52
N PHE A 5 -0.36 -8.15 -7.27
CA PHE A 5 -0.06 -6.80 -6.80
C PHE A 5 -0.93 -6.37 -5.61
N LYS A 6 -2.24 -6.69 -5.62
CA LYS A 6 -3.14 -6.37 -4.50
C LYS A 6 -2.76 -7.10 -3.21
N ASP A 7 -2.22 -8.31 -3.32
CA ASP A 7 -1.94 -9.15 -2.16
C ASP A 7 -0.48 -9.05 -1.68
N ASN A 8 0.46 -8.67 -2.55
CA ASN A 8 1.89 -8.79 -2.28
C ASN A 8 2.69 -7.48 -2.43
N THR A 9 2.08 -6.36 -2.81
CA THR A 9 2.80 -5.07 -2.88
C THR A 9 2.17 -3.99 -2.02
N LEU A 10 3.03 -3.21 -1.35
CA LEU A 10 2.60 -2.19 -0.41
C LEU A 10 1.69 -1.13 -1.05
N MET A 11 1.97 -0.72 -2.28
CA MET A 11 1.28 0.41 -2.92
C MET A 11 -0.10 0.04 -3.45
N ALA A 12 -0.27 -1.19 -3.95
CA ALA A 12 -1.52 -1.62 -4.59
C ALA A 12 -2.48 -2.36 -3.64
N GLN A 13 -2.03 -2.73 -2.44
CA GLN A 13 -2.89 -3.34 -1.42
C GLN A 13 -3.94 -2.36 -0.90
N ALA A 14 -5.05 -2.90 -0.40
CA ALA A 14 -6.10 -2.14 0.26
C ALA A 14 -5.58 -1.45 1.53
N PHE A 15 -6.01 -0.21 1.76
CA PHE A 15 -5.64 0.52 2.96
C PHE A 15 -6.42 -0.02 4.17
N VAL A 16 -5.71 -0.41 5.23
CA VAL A 16 -6.31 -1.12 6.39
C VAL A 16 -7.42 -0.31 7.09
N LYS A 17 -7.34 1.03 7.05
CA LYS A 17 -8.37 1.89 7.66
C LYS A 17 -9.54 2.22 6.73
N ASP A 18 -9.39 2.02 5.43
CA ASP A 18 -10.43 2.24 4.42
C ASP A 18 -10.16 1.37 3.19
N GLY A 19 -10.76 0.18 3.18
CA GLY A 19 -10.53 -0.83 2.13
C GLY A 19 -11.01 -0.43 0.74
N ASN A 20 -11.67 0.72 0.60
CA ASN A 20 -12.11 1.24 -0.71
C ASN A 20 -10.99 1.95 -1.48
N LYS A 21 -9.85 2.23 -0.86
CA LYS A 21 -8.69 2.85 -1.52
C LYS A 21 -7.43 2.03 -1.32
N SER A 22 -6.46 2.17 -2.23
CA SER A 22 -5.14 1.58 -2.02
C SER A 22 -4.29 2.44 -1.08
N VAL A 23 -3.20 1.88 -0.55
CA VAL A 23 -2.21 2.66 0.21
C VAL A 23 -1.66 3.81 -0.65
N GLY A 24 -1.44 3.59 -1.94
CA GLY A 24 -0.98 4.64 -2.85
C GLY A 24 -1.98 5.78 -3.03
N ASP A 25 -3.27 5.46 -3.13
CA ASP A 25 -4.32 6.49 -3.22
C ASP A 25 -4.41 7.31 -1.93
N TYR A 26 -4.24 6.66 -0.78
CA TYR A 26 -4.18 7.36 0.49
C TYR A 26 -3.01 8.34 0.57
N LEU A 27 -1.79 7.92 0.19
CA LEU A 27 -0.61 8.80 0.24
C LEU A 27 -0.78 10.02 -0.67
N LYS A 28 -1.28 9.82 -1.89
CA LYS A 28 -1.56 10.92 -2.83
C LYS A 28 -2.62 11.91 -2.31
N SER A 29 -3.57 11.44 -1.50
CA SER A 29 -4.58 12.33 -0.89
C SER A 29 -4.01 13.24 0.20
N VAL A 30 -2.84 12.90 0.76
CA VAL A 30 -2.10 13.72 1.71
C VAL A 30 -1.18 14.69 0.99
N ASP A 31 -0.37 14.19 0.05
CA ASP A 31 0.49 14.97 -0.83
C ASP A 31 0.75 14.17 -2.12
N ALA A 32 0.60 14.80 -3.28
CA ALA A 32 0.80 14.19 -4.58
C ALA A 32 2.24 13.66 -4.81
N ASN A 33 3.24 14.22 -4.12
CA ASN A 33 4.65 13.87 -4.25
C ASN A 33 5.15 12.92 -3.14
N LEU A 34 4.29 12.52 -2.20
CA LEU A 34 4.68 11.64 -1.11
C LEU A 34 4.91 10.21 -1.61
N THR A 35 6.10 9.67 -1.35
CA THR A 35 6.49 8.32 -1.78
C THR A 35 7.02 7.47 -0.63
N VAL A 36 6.88 6.15 -0.75
CA VAL A 36 7.53 5.19 0.15
C VAL A 36 8.90 4.84 -0.41
N THR A 37 9.94 5.08 0.36
CA THR A 37 11.33 4.79 -0.06
C THR A 37 11.75 3.36 0.28
N ASP A 38 11.28 2.81 1.41
CA ASP A 38 11.60 1.45 1.86
C ASP A 38 10.53 0.93 2.84
N PHE A 39 10.34 -0.39 2.92
CA PHE A 39 9.54 -1.02 3.96
C PHE A 39 10.05 -2.43 4.27
N LYS A 40 10.03 -2.80 5.55
CA LYS A 40 10.39 -4.13 6.03
C LYS A 40 9.25 -4.72 6.85
N ARG A 41 8.79 -5.91 6.46
CA ARG A 41 7.84 -6.72 7.24
C ARG A 41 8.60 -7.86 7.91
N VAL A 42 8.45 -8.00 9.23
CA VAL A 42 8.95 -9.14 9.99
C VAL A 42 7.75 -9.87 10.57
N ALA A 43 7.69 -11.19 10.39
CA ALA A 43 6.72 -12.06 11.03
C ALA A 43 7.50 -13.14 11.78
N LEU A 44 7.27 -13.24 13.08
CA LEU A 44 7.64 -14.41 13.85
C LEU A 44 6.51 -15.41 13.63
N GLY A 45 6.86 -16.60 13.13
CA GLY A 45 5.90 -17.62 12.69
C GLY A 45 4.84 -17.96 13.73
#